data_AF-A0A356ZAE8-F1
#
_entry.id   AF-A0A356ZAE8-F1
#
_cell.length_a   1.000
_cell.length_b   1.000
_cell.length_c   1.000
_cell.angle_alpha   90.00
_cell.angle_beta   90.00
_cell.angle_gamma   90.00
#
_symmetry.space_group_name_H-M   'P 1'
#
loop_
_entity.id
_entity.type
_entity.pdbx_description
1 polymer ?
#
loop_
_entity_poly.entity_id
_entity_poly.type
_entity_poly.pdbx_seq_one_letter_code
_entity_poly.pdbx_strand_id
1 'polypeptide(L)' 'MPELRKDLVRNEWVVIATDRALRPNDFPINKQGVHNLAINGFCPFCEGN' A
#
# COMPACT_ATOMS: atom_id res chain seq x y z
N MET A 1 17.58 -6.19 -13.69
CA MET A 1 17.11 -6.29 -15.10
C MET A 1 15.60 -6.35 -15.10
N PRO A 2 14.89 -5.54 -15.91
CA PRO A 2 13.43 -5.56 -15.95
C PRO A 2 12.88 -6.76 -16.73
N GLU A 3 11.78 -7.35 -16.26
CA GLU A 3 11.05 -8.45 -16.92
C GLU A 3 9.55 -8.11 -17.05
N LEU A 4 8.89 -8.73 -18.03
CA LEU A 4 7.45 -8.62 -18.26
C LEU A 4 6.78 -9.97 -17.94
N ARG A 5 5.74 -9.99 -17.10
CA ARG A 5 4.97 -11.20 -16.79
C ARG A 5 3.48 -10.97 -17.06
N LYS A 6 2.80 -11.99 -17.58
CA LYS A 6 1.34 -11.96 -17.79
C LYS A 6 0.62 -12.46 -16.54
N ASP A 7 -0.27 -11.64 -16.00
CA ASP A 7 -1.21 -12.04 -14.97
C ASP A 7 -2.39 -12.75 -15.64
N LEU A 8 -2.62 -14.03 -15.29
CA LEU A 8 -3.71 -14.84 -15.83
C LEU A 8 -5.06 -14.55 -15.17
N VAL A 9 -5.06 -14.01 -13.94
CA VAL A 9 -6.29 -13.70 -13.20
C VAL A 9 -6.91 -12.42 -13.74
N ARG A 10 -6.08 -11.40 -13.95
CA ARG A 10 -6.52 -10.09 -14.47
C ARG A 10 -6.41 -9.97 -16.00
N ASN A 11 -5.73 -10.92 -16.64
CA ASN A 11 -5.37 -10.89 -18.07
C ASN A 11 -4.60 -9.61 -18.47
N GLU A 12 -3.76 -9.11 -17.56
CA GLU A 12 -2.95 -7.90 -17.71
C GLU A 12 -1.46 -8.23 -17.76
N TRP A 13 -0.65 -7.29 -18.25
CA TRP A 13 0.81 -7.39 -18.22
C TRP A 13 1.37 -6.59 -17.05
N VAL A 14 2.29 -7.22 -16.30
CA VAL A 14 2.96 -6.62 -15.15
C VAL A 14 4.46 -6.47 -15.46
N VAL A 15 5.00 -5.30 -15.17
CA VAL A 15 6.44 -5.02 -15.25
C VAL A 15 7.08 -5.25 -13.90
N ILE A 16 8.14 -6.04 -13.84
CA ILE A 16 8.96 -6.23 -12.64
C ILE A 16 10.32 -5.59 -12.90
N ALA A 17 10.64 -4.52 -12.19
CA ALA A 17 11.88 -3.74 -12.37
C ALA A 17 12.62 -3.58 -11.03
N THR A 18 13.29 -4.64 -10.59
CA THR A 18 13.97 -4.72 -9.28
C THR A 18 15.04 -3.65 -9.09
N ASP A 19 15.70 -3.20 -10.16
CA ASP A 19 16.76 -2.17 -10.09
C ASP A 19 16.24 -0.76 -9.78
N ARG A 20 14.94 -0.52 -9.96
CA ARG A 20 14.31 0.80 -9.73
C ARG A 20 13.59 0.89 -8.39
N ALA A 21 13.48 -0.23 -7.67
CA ALA A 21 12.70 -0.32 -6.45
C ALA A 21 13.54 -0.06 -5.20
N LEU A 22 12.91 0.49 -4.16
CA LEU A 22 13.44 0.44 -2.80
C LEU A 22 13.59 -1.03 -2.38
N ARG A 23 14.51 -1.33 -1.45
CA ARG A 23 14.58 -2.68 -0.89
C ARG A 23 13.21 -3.01 -0.25
N PRO A 24 12.77 -4.28 -0.25
CA PRO A 24 11.47 -4.67 0.32
C PRO A 24 11.18 -4.13 1.73
N ASN A 25 12.21 -3.91 2.54
CA ASN A 25 12.10 -3.37 3.89
C ASN A 25 12.12 -1.84 3.98
N ASP A 26 12.56 -1.16 2.91
CA ASP A 26 12.71 0.29 2.86
C ASP A 26 11.49 0.98 2.25
N PHE A 27 10.47 0.21 1.85
CA PHE A 27 9.22 0.80 1.39
C PHE A 27 8.60 1.64 2.50
N PRO A 28 8.22 2.90 2.21
CA PRO A 28 7.60 3.77 3.20
C PRO A 28 6.23 3.19 3.59
N ILE A 29 6.19 2.45 4.69
CA ILE A 29 4.93 2.10 5.35
C ILE A 29 4.41 3.41 5.92
N ASN A 30 3.31 3.92 5.37
CA ASN A 30 2.63 5.09 5.93
C ASN A 30 2.02 4.72 7.28
N LYS A 31 2.85 4.71 8.33
CA LYS A 31 2.43 4.55 9.73
C LYS A 31 1.69 5.81 10.24
N GLN A 32 1.73 6.92 9.50
CA GLN A 32 1.15 8.20 9.88
C GLN A 32 -0.38 8.21 9.70
N GLY A 33 -0.95 7.28 8.94
CA GLY A 33 -2.41 7.08 8.85
C GLY A 33 -3.06 6.64 10.17
N VAL A 34 -2.28 6.15 11.13
CA VAL A 34 -2.79 5.69 12.45
C VAL A 34 -2.91 6.86 13.44
N HIS A 35 -2.20 7.98 13.24
CA HIS A 35 -2.15 9.06 14.21
C HIS A 35 -3.22 10.16 14.05
N ASN A 36 -3.96 10.19 12.93
CA ASN A 36 -4.75 11.38 12.57
C ASN A 36 -6.27 11.20 12.52
N LEU A 37 -6.83 10.03 12.86
CA LEU A 37 -8.29 9.82 12.81
C LEU A 37 -8.96 9.61 14.17
N ALA A 38 -8.20 9.30 15.23
CA ALA A 38 -8.78 8.73 16.44
C ALA A 38 -8.63 9.54 17.73
N ILE A 39 -8.11 10.78 17.70
CA ILE A 39 -7.99 11.56 18.95
C ILE A 39 -9.06 12.66 19.03
N ASN A 40 -9.42 13.33 17.91
CA ASN A 40 -10.40 14.44 17.91
C ASN A 40 -11.44 14.39 16.76
N GLY A 41 -11.57 13.29 16.02
CA GLY A 41 -12.51 13.15 14.89
C GLY A 41 -13.79 12.39 15.26
N PHE A 42 -14.91 12.75 14.63
CA PHE A 42 -16.15 11.96 14.71
C PHE A 42 -15.91 10.54 14.18
N CYS A 43 -16.23 9.53 15.00
CA CYS A 43 -16.05 8.12 14.69
C CYS A 43 -17.42 7.43 14.69
N PRO A 44 -18.05 7.18 13.53
CA PRO A 44 -19.39 6.59 13.43
C PRO A 44 -19.45 5.10 13.81
N PHE A 45 -18.32 4.51 14.19
CA PHE A 45 -18.20 3.12 14.62
C PHE A 45 -17.82 3.00 16.10
N CYS A 46 -17.61 4.12 16.78
CA CYS A 46 -17.28 4.15 18.20
C CYS A 46 -18.57 4.09 19.02
N GLU A 47 -18.51 3.47 20.19
CA GLU A 47 -19.69 3.38 21.06
C GLU A 47 -20.23 4.77 21.41
N GLY A 48 -21.53 4.97 21.20
CA GLY A 48 -22.20 6.25 21.49
C GLY A 48 -21.97 7.37 20.45
N ASN A 49 -21.38 7.07 19.28
CA ASN A 49 -21.32 7.96 18.10
C ASN A 49 -21.93 7.30 16.86
#